data_AF-A0A0L0MK78-F1
#
_entry.id   AF-A0A0L0MK78-F1
#
_cell.length_a   1.000
_cell.length_b   1.000
_cell.length_c   1.000
_cell.angle_alpha   90.00
_cell.angle_beta   90.00
_cell.angle_gamma   90.00
#
_symmetry.space_group_name_H-M   'P 1'
#
loop_
_entity.id
_entity.type
_entity.pdbx_description
1 polymer ?
#
loop_
_entity_poly.entity_id
_entity_poly.type
_entity_poly.pdbx_seq_one_letter_code
_entity_poly.pdbx_strand_id
1 'polypeptide(L)'
;MKITNVRTSLHKGQSRLKGIASITFNNSFVVHNIKIINGQNGIFVAMPSTKNLKGVYLDIAHPINSETRQMIEKHIKDTFQQMLDASEEKKEVDLAILAEYKPIQITDVRTKSSKKLSRLKGIASITFNNSFVVHNIKIINGQNGNFVAMPSTKNLKGVYSDIAHPINSETRQMIEKHIKDAFQQMLENTPLEEKSSSLEVLDNQ
;
A
#
# COMPACT_ATOMS: atom_id res chain seq x y z
N MET A 1 6.83 3.83 -14.05
CA MET A 1 6.17 4.54 -12.93
C MET A 1 7.08 5.69 -12.50
N LYS A 2 6.53 6.84 -12.09
CA LYS A 2 7.27 8.05 -11.72
C LYS A 2 6.77 8.59 -10.39
N ILE A 3 7.67 9.05 -9.53
CA ILE A 3 7.30 9.78 -8.32
C ILE A 3 7.03 11.24 -8.73
N THR A 4 5.82 11.71 -8.48
CA THR A 4 5.38 13.06 -8.86
C THR A 4 5.23 13.97 -7.66
N ASN A 5 5.20 13.44 -6.44
CA ASN A 5 5.19 14.27 -5.23
C ASN A 5 5.87 13.51 -4.09
N VAL A 6 6.61 14.25 -3.27
CA VAL A 6 7.20 13.74 -2.03
C VAL A 6 6.86 14.69 -0.90
N ARG A 7 6.35 14.15 0.19
CA ARG A 7 6.10 14.86 1.44
C ARG A 7 6.95 14.26 2.53
N THR A 8 7.71 15.07 3.26
CA THR A 8 8.47 14.67 4.43
C THR A 8 8.06 15.47 5.66
N SER A 9 8.15 14.84 6.82
CA SER A 9 7.90 15.47 8.11
C SER A 9 8.95 15.01 9.10
N LEU A 10 9.42 15.93 9.94
CA LEU A 10 10.38 15.66 10.99
C LEU A 10 9.72 14.89 12.13
N HIS A 11 10.42 13.87 12.64
CA HIS A 11 10.08 13.24 13.91
C HIS A 11 10.99 13.79 15.00
N LYS A 12 10.40 14.59 15.91
CA LYS A 12 11.13 15.18 17.04
C LYS A 12 11.36 14.11 18.11
N GLY A 13 12.61 14.00 18.58
CA GLY A 13 12.98 13.13 19.69
C GLY A 13 14.30 12.40 19.50
N GLN A 14 14.82 11.83 20.59
CA GLN A 14 16.04 11.02 20.59
C GLN A 14 15.72 9.57 20.22
N SER A 15 15.23 9.34 19.00
CA SER A 15 14.99 8.00 18.48
C SER A 15 15.72 7.76 17.16
N ARG A 16 15.74 6.49 16.73
CA ARG A 16 16.22 6.11 15.40
C ARG A 16 15.28 6.62 14.29
N LEU A 17 14.00 6.84 14.57
CA LEU A 17 13.08 7.43 13.61
C LEU A 17 13.37 8.94 13.52
N LYS A 18 13.73 9.42 12.33
CA LYS A 18 14.05 10.84 12.08
C LYS A 18 12.95 11.57 11.33
N GLY A 19 12.13 10.84 10.58
CA GLY A 19 11.02 11.44 9.87
C GLY A 19 10.06 10.42 9.29
N ILE A 20 8.97 10.93 8.76
CA ILE A 20 7.97 10.17 8.02
C ILE A 20 7.82 10.82 6.65
N ALA A 21 7.83 10.00 5.61
CA ALA A 21 7.61 10.37 4.23
C ALA A 21 6.30 9.80 3.68
N SER A 22 5.79 10.49 2.67
CA SER A 22 4.78 9.98 1.74
C SER A 22 5.21 10.28 0.31
N ILE A 23 4.91 9.39 -0.61
CA ILE A 23 5.21 9.55 -2.03
C ILE A 23 3.95 9.37 -2.86
N THR A 24 3.84 10.12 -3.95
CA THR A 24 2.78 9.93 -4.94
C THR A 24 3.39 9.46 -6.24
N PHE A 25 2.84 8.37 -6.79
CA PHE A 25 3.14 7.91 -8.13
C PHE A 25 2.16 8.51 -9.12
N ASN A 26 2.68 9.07 -10.21
CA ASN A 26 1.93 9.49 -11.39
C ASN A 26 0.71 10.40 -11.10
N ASN A 27 0.74 11.21 -10.03
CA ASN A 27 -0.39 12.00 -9.50
C ASN A 27 -1.67 11.21 -9.24
N SER A 28 -1.57 9.88 -9.10
CA SER A 28 -2.74 9.01 -9.12
C SER A 28 -2.80 8.02 -7.95
N PHE A 29 -1.66 7.69 -7.35
CA PHE A 29 -1.59 6.72 -6.25
C PHE A 29 -0.58 7.15 -5.19
N VAL A 30 -1.00 7.26 -3.93
CA VAL A 30 -0.15 7.70 -2.82
C VAL A 30 0.22 6.54 -1.90
N VAL A 31 1.42 6.60 -1.34
CA VAL A 31 1.91 5.70 -0.28
C VAL A 31 2.39 6.55 0.90
N HIS A 32 1.76 6.36 2.04
CA HIS A 32 2.03 7.02 3.31
C HIS A 32 2.85 6.14 4.27
N ASN A 33 3.26 6.74 5.38
CA ASN A 33 3.91 6.06 6.51
C ASN A 33 5.25 5.37 6.14
N ILE A 34 5.95 5.91 5.14
CA ILE A 34 7.33 5.51 4.86
C ILE A 34 8.21 6.14 5.93
N LYS A 35 9.03 5.35 6.62
CA LYS A 35 9.86 5.82 7.74
C LYS A 35 11.25 6.20 7.24
N ILE A 36 11.77 7.31 7.77
CA ILE A 36 13.15 7.74 7.58
C ILE A 36 13.89 7.44 8.88
N ILE A 37 14.85 6.51 8.83
CA ILE A 37 15.47 5.94 10.02
C ILE A 37 16.98 6.18 9.99
N ASN A 38 17.55 6.64 11.11
CA ASN A 38 18.98 6.68 11.31
C ASN A 38 19.52 5.28 11.67
N GLY A 39 20.33 4.72 10.77
CA GLY A 39 21.06 3.47 10.94
C GLY A 39 22.53 3.69 11.30
N GLN A 40 23.29 2.60 11.34
CA GLN A 40 24.74 2.64 11.56
C GLN A 40 25.48 3.32 10.39
N ASN A 41 24.98 3.12 9.16
CA ASN A 41 25.56 3.68 7.92
C ASN A 41 24.81 4.92 7.43
N GLY A 42 24.28 5.72 8.36
CA GLY A 42 23.45 6.90 8.05
C GLY A 42 21.98 6.57 7.83
N ILE A 43 21.26 7.51 7.21
CA ILE A 43 19.81 7.44 7.05
C ILE A 43 19.41 6.45 5.97
N PHE A 44 18.42 5.61 6.26
CA PHE A 44 17.76 4.74 5.30
C PHE A 44 16.24 4.87 5.35
N VAL A 45 15.58 4.42 4.29
CA VAL A 45 14.12 4.44 4.16
C VAL A 45 13.58 3.05 4.46
N ALA A 46 12.59 2.98 5.36
CA ALA A 46 11.84 1.76 5.63
C ALA A 46 10.40 1.93 5.15
N MET A 47 9.98 1.03 4.26
CA MET A 47 8.64 1.03 3.69
C MET A 47 7.55 0.83 4.77
N PRO A 48 6.29 1.21 4.51
CA PRO A 48 5.22 0.96 5.46
C PRO A 48 5.03 -0.55 5.62
N SER A 49 4.98 -1.01 6.88
CA SER A 49 4.96 -2.42 7.24
C SER A 49 3.91 -2.71 8.31
N THR A 50 3.33 -3.92 8.31
CA THR A 50 2.51 -4.45 9.41
C THR A 50 3.24 -5.57 10.14
N LYS A 51 2.93 -5.78 11.41
CA LYS A 51 3.49 -6.86 12.23
C LYS A 51 2.50 -8.03 12.25
N ASN A 52 2.94 -9.22 11.88
CA ASN A 52 2.10 -10.42 11.96
C ASN A 52 2.07 -10.98 13.40
N LEU A 53 1.25 -12.03 13.62
CA LEU A 53 1.10 -12.67 14.94
C LEU A 53 2.41 -13.25 15.51
N LYS A 54 3.34 -13.65 14.63
CA LYS A 54 4.68 -14.14 15.01
C LYS A 54 5.68 -13.01 15.28
N GLY A 55 5.22 -11.76 15.20
CA GLY A 55 6.05 -10.58 15.41
C GLY A 55 6.94 -10.19 14.23
N VAL A 56 6.81 -10.86 13.08
CA VAL A 56 7.56 -10.55 11.86
C VAL A 56 6.92 -9.35 11.17
N TYR A 57 7.74 -8.37 10.77
CA TYR A 57 7.31 -7.23 9.99
C TYR A 57 7.25 -7.60 8.50
N LEU A 58 6.12 -7.29 7.88
CA LEU A 58 5.86 -7.50 6.47
C LEU A 58 5.49 -6.16 5.84
N ASP A 59 6.17 -5.81 4.75
CA ASP A 59 5.89 -4.58 4.02
C ASP A 59 4.49 -4.64 3.40
N ILE A 60 3.79 -3.52 3.51
CA ILE A 60 2.46 -3.30 2.95
C ILE A 60 2.59 -2.76 1.54
N ALA A 61 3.57 -1.90 1.30
CA ALA A 61 3.82 -1.31 -0.01
C ALA A 61 5.32 -1.21 -0.23
N HIS A 62 5.87 -1.87 -1.23
CA HIS A 62 7.33 -1.88 -1.44
C HIS A 62 7.73 -2.05 -2.91
N PRO A 63 8.91 -1.53 -3.30
CA PRO A 63 9.50 -1.83 -4.59
C PRO A 63 9.89 -3.30 -4.69
N ILE A 64 9.75 -3.86 -5.89
CA ILE A 64 10.17 -5.23 -6.24
C ILE A 64 11.61 -5.24 -6.73
N ASN A 65 12.01 -4.21 -7.50
CA ASN A 65 13.33 -4.13 -8.12
C ASN A 65 14.20 -3.01 -7.53
N SER A 66 15.51 -3.13 -7.76
CA SER A 66 16.53 -2.21 -7.23
C SER A 66 16.36 -0.80 -7.76
N GLU A 67 16.08 -0.64 -9.06
CA GLU A 67 15.87 0.66 -9.70
C GLU A 67 14.75 1.47 -9.02
N THR A 68 13.60 0.84 -8.79
CA THR A 68 12.46 1.49 -8.13
C THR A 68 12.77 1.82 -6.69
N ARG A 69 13.51 0.95 -5.99
CA ARG A 69 13.97 1.21 -4.63
C ARG A 69 14.89 2.43 -4.58
N GLN A 70 15.90 2.48 -5.43
CA GLN A 70 16.84 3.60 -5.51
C GLN A 70 16.13 4.90 -5.86
N MET A 71 15.19 4.86 -6.81
CA MET A 71 14.35 6.02 -7.14
C MET A 71 13.59 6.54 -5.91
N ILE A 72 12.90 5.67 -5.16
CA ILE A 72 12.15 6.08 -3.96
C ILE A 72 13.09 6.63 -2.89
N GLU A 73 14.17 5.91 -2.59
CA GLU A 73 15.13 6.32 -1.57
C GLU A 73 15.76 7.68 -1.89
N LYS A 74 16.18 7.88 -3.14
CA LYS A 74 16.79 9.14 -3.59
C LYS A 74 15.83 10.31 -3.36
N HIS A 75 14.62 10.25 -3.90
CA HIS A 75 13.69 11.38 -3.79
C HIS A 75 13.31 11.68 -2.34
N ILE A 76 13.11 10.66 -1.50
CA ILE A 76 12.81 10.86 -0.07
C ILE A 76 14.01 11.48 0.67
N LYS A 77 15.22 10.94 0.46
CA LYS A 77 16.44 11.43 1.12
C LYS A 77 16.75 12.87 0.70
N ASP A 78 16.63 13.19 -0.59
CA ASP A 78 16.85 14.54 -1.11
C ASP A 78 15.85 15.53 -0.52
N THR A 79 14.54 15.22 -0.56
CA THR A 79 13.50 16.10 0.01
C THR A 79 13.67 16.26 1.52
N PHE A 80 14.03 15.19 2.24
CA PHE A 80 14.29 15.26 3.67
C PHE A 80 15.52 16.10 4.01
N GLN A 81 16.61 15.96 3.26
CA GLN A 81 17.81 16.78 3.45
C GLN A 81 17.50 18.26 3.21
N GLN A 82 16.81 18.59 2.12
CA GLN A 82 16.36 19.96 1.83
C GLN A 82 15.43 20.54 2.92
N MET A 83 14.66 19.70 3.61
CA MET A 83 13.82 20.09 4.73
C MET A 83 14.70 20.44 5.95
N LEU A 84 15.71 19.62 6.23
CA LEU A 84 16.67 19.86 7.32
C LEU A 84 17.51 21.12 7.07
N ASP A 85 18.03 21.29 5.86
CA ASP A 85 18.85 22.45 5.48
C ASP A 85 18.06 23.75 5.59
N ALA A 86 16.76 23.71 5.27
CA ALA A 86 15.84 24.83 5.43
C ALA A 86 15.32 25.01 6.87
N SER A 87 15.72 24.15 7.82
CA SER A 87 15.22 24.11 9.19
C SER A 87 13.67 24.01 9.29
N GLU A 88 13.06 23.31 8.33
CA GLU A 88 11.61 23.12 8.25
C GLU A 88 11.15 21.86 9.02
N GLU A 89 9.95 21.87 9.58
CA GLU A 89 9.36 20.67 10.20
C GLU A 89 8.68 19.74 9.19
N LYS A 90 8.29 20.28 8.03
CA LYS A 90 7.63 19.56 6.94
C LYS A 90 8.07 20.18 5.63
N LYS A 91 8.24 19.34 4.61
CA LYS A 91 8.48 19.78 3.23
C LYS A 91 7.63 18.96 2.27
N GLU A 92 7.11 19.62 1.26
CA GLU A 92 6.46 18.99 0.13
C GLU A 92 7.13 19.48 -1.14
N VAL A 93 7.50 18.54 -2.01
CA VAL A 93 8.10 18.83 -3.31
C VAL A 93 7.19 18.21 -4.37
N ASP A 94 6.63 19.08 -5.20
CA ASP A 94 5.97 18.66 -6.43
C ASP A 94 7.03 18.43 -7.51
N LEU A 95 7.11 17.19 -7.97
CA LEU A 95 8.03 16.71 -9.01
C LEU A 95 7.31 16.52 -10.34
N ALA A 96 6.01 16.84 -10.42
CA ALA A 96 5.25 16.88 -11.67
C ALA A 96 5.67 18.10 -12.50
N ILE A 97 6.92 18.10 -12.96
CA ILE A 97 7.35 18.99 -14.04
C ILE A 97 6.58 18.56 -15.31
N LEU A 98 6.44 19.46 -16.30
CA LEU A 98 5.77 19.31 -17.61
C LEU A 98 6.13 18.07 -18.47
N ALA A 99 6.90 17.11 -17.94
CA ALA A 99 7.21 15.86 -18.60
C ALA A 99 6.01 14.91 -18.53
N GLU A 100 5.50 14.53 -19.69
CA GLU A 100 4.50 13.48 -19.81
C GLU A 100 5.00 12.16 -19.22
N TYR A 101 4.15 11.52 -18.43
CA TYR A 101 4.39 10.16 -17.95
C TYR A 101 3.20 9.27 -18.30
N LYS A 102 3.50 8.04 -18.71
CA LYS A 102 2.46 7.02 -18.97
C LYS A 102 1.67 6.76 -17.68
N PRO A 103 0.34 6.54 -17.74
CA PRO A 103 -0.46 6.15 -16.59
C PRO A 103 0.10 4.94 -15.85
N ILE A 104 -0.15 4.86 -14.54
CA ILE A 104 0.21 3.67 -13.76
C ILE A 104 -0.63 2.48 -14.24
N GLN A 105 -0.02 1.29 -14.32
CA GLN A 105 -0.68 0.09 -14.83
C GLN A 105 -0.61 -1.03 -13.81
N ILE A 106 -1.72 -1.73 -13.59
CA ILE A 106 -1.73 -2.97 -12.82
C ILE A 106 -1.25 -4.09 -13.72
N THR A 107 -0.20 -4.78 -13.29
CA THR A 107 0.51 -5.81 -14.06
C THR A 107 0.35 -7.21 -13.47
N ASP A 108 -0.03 -7.29 -12.20
CA ASP A 108 -0.34 -8.55 -11.53
C ASP A 108 -1.34 -8.28 -10.40
N VAL A 109 -2.24 -9.23 -10.18
CA VAL A 109 -3.19 -9.24 -9.07
C VAL A 109 -3.23 -10.64 -8.48
N ARG A 110 -2.92 -10.73 -7.18
CA ARG A 110 -3.00 -11.99 -6.42
C ARG A 110 -4.10 -11.88 -5.40
N THR A 111 -5.00 -12.85 -5.39
CA THR A 111 -6.14 -12.89 -4.47
C THR A 111 -6.11 -14.16 -3.63
N LYS A 112 -6.70 -14.08 -2.44
CA LYS A 112 -6.95 -15.22 -1.55
C LYS A 112 -8.32 -15.06 -0.92
N SER A 113 -9.08 -16.14 -0.87
CA SER A 113 -10.35 -16.18 -0.13
C SER A 113 -10.11 -16.14 1.38
N SER A 114 -11.08 -15.62 2.12
CA SER A 114 -11.12 -15.65 3.58
C SER A 114 -12.44 -16.29 4.03
N LYS A 115 -12.35 -17.43 4.73
CA LYS A 115 -13.52 -18.15 5.28
C LYS A 115 -13.82 -17.76 6.74
N LYS A 116 -12.94 -17.01 7.41
CA LYS A 116 -12.94 -16.84 8.88
C LYS A 116 -13.81 -15.69 9.40
N LEU A 117 -14.25 -14.76 8.55
CA LEU A 117 -14.93 -13.53 8.97
C LEU A 117 -16.13 -13.27 8.06
N SER A 118 -17.29 -12.97 8.66
CA SER A 118 -18.57 -12.80 7.93
C SER A 118 -18.50 -11.75 6.81
N ARG A 119 -17.81 -10.63 7.06
CA ARG A 119 -17.68 -9.53 6.11
C ARG A 119 -16.41 -9.57 5.25
N LEU A 120 -15.30 -10.17 5.69
CA LEU A 120 -14.07 -10.22 4.90
C LEU A 120 -14.09 -11.44 3.98
N LYS A 121 -14.28 -11.21 2.69
CA LYS A 121 -14.35 -12.27 1.67
C LYS A 121 -12.98 -12.68 1.14
N GLY A 122 -12.02 -11.77 1.16
CA GLY A 122 -10.68 -12.08 0.68
C GLY A 122 -9.68 -10.98 0.93
N ILE A 123 -8.43 -11.27 0.60
CA ILE A 123 -7.32 -10.34 0.59
C ILE A 123 -6.68 -10.38 -0.79
N ALA A 124 -6.34 -9.20 -1.31
CA ALA A 124 -5.68 -9.00 -2.57
C ALA A 124 -4.32 -8.33 -2.38
N SER A 125 -3.46 -8.51 -3.38
CA SER A 125 -2.24 -7.73 -3.60
C SER A 125 -2.17 -7.35 -5.06
N ILE A 126 -1.78 -6.12 -5.35
CA ILE A 126 -1.63 -5.61 -6.73
C ILE A 126 -0.18 -5.21 -6.98
N THR A 127 0.30 -5.42 -8.19
CA THR A 127 1.61 -4.96 -8.63
C THR A 127 1.46 -3.92 -9.72
N PHE A 128 2.00 -2.73 -9.50
CA PHE A 128 2.08 -1.68 -10.51
C PHE A 128 3.36 -1.81 -11.34
N ASN A 129 3.21 -1.75 -12.66
CA ASN A 129 4.30 -1.68 -13.63
C ASN A 129 5.45 -2.67 -13.35
N ASN A 130 5.14 -3.90 -12.94
CA ASN A 130 6.09 -4.97 -12.53
C ASN A 130 7.15 -4.55 -11.51
N SER A 131 6.94 -3.46 -10.76
CA SER A 131 8.00 -2.77 -10.03
C SER A 131 7.63 -2.37 -8.61
N PHE A 132 6.35 -2.25 -8.29
CA PHE A 132 5.90 -1.84 -6.96
C PHE A 132 4.65 -2.60 -6.56
N VAL A 133 4.66 -3.25 -5.39
CA VAL A 133 3.55 -4.05 -4.90
C VAL A 133 2.84 -3.38 -3.74
N VAL A 134 1.53 -3.56 -3.67
CA VAL A 134 0.69 -3.18 -2.54
C VAL A 134 -0.06 -4.41 -2.05
N HIS A 135 0.16 -4.76 -0.78
CA HIS A 135 -0.42 -5.90 -0.07
C HIS A 135 -1.56 -5.47 0.85
N ASN A 136 -2.25 -6.47 1.41
CA ASN A 136 -3.29 -6.30 2.43
C ASN A 136 -4.49 -5.43 1.98
N ILE A 137 -4.80 -5.45 0.69
CA ILE A 137 -6.03 -4.88 0.17
C ILE A 137 -7.16 -5.86 0.50
N LYS A 138 -8.22 -5.41 1.17
CA LYS A 138 -9.31 -6.27 1.63
C LYS A 138 -10.47 -6.25 0.65
N ILE A 139 -11.08 -7.41 0.44
CA ILE A 139 -12.34 -7.55 -0.29
C ILE A 139 -13.43 -7.79 0.76
N ILE A 140 -14.33 -6.82 0.91
CA ILE A 140 -15.31 -6.78 1.98
C ILE A 140 -16.72 -6.84 1.40
N ASN A 141 -17.57 -7.67 2.00
CA ASN A 141 -19.00 -7.69 1.72
C ASN A 141 -19.70 -6.52 2.43
N GLY A 142 -20.26 -5.61 1.65
CA GLY A 142 -21.09 -4.49 2.09
C GLY A 142 -22.57 -4.71 1.75
N GLN A 143 -23.39 -3.70 2.05
CA GLN A 143 -24.83 -3.74 1.73
C GLN A 143 -25.08 -3.78 0.21
N ASN A 144 -24.21 -3.13 -0.57
CA ASN A 144 -24.30 -3.04 -2.04
C ASN A 144 -23.33 -4.02 -2.73
N GLY A 145 -23.06 -5.16 -2.10
CA GLY A 145 -22.12 -6.17 -2.59
C GLY A 145 -20.67 -5.94 -2.18
N ASN A 146 -19.76 -6.64 -2.87
CA ASN A 146 -18.34 -6.64 -2.55
C ASN A 146 -17.67 -5.32 -2.95
N PHE A 147 -16.91 -4.73 -2.03
CA PHE A 147 -16.08 -3.55 -2.27
C PHE A 147 -14.64 -3.79 -1.83
N VAL A 148 -13.73 -2.97 -2.36
CA VAL A 148 -12.30 -3.01 -2.04
C VAL A 148 -11.99 -1.98 -0.97
N ALA A 149 -11.35 -2.42 0.11
CA ALA A 149 -10.80 -1.55 1.14
C ALA A 149 -9.28 -1.59 1.09
N MET A 150 -8.66 -0.44 0.85
CA MET A 150 -7.22 -0.26 0.79
C MET A 150 -6.54 -0.61 2.12
N PRO A 151 -5.24 -0.93 2.15
CA PRO A 151 -4.53 -1.17 3.40
C PRO A 151 -4.53 0.10 4.24
N SER A 152 -4.95 -0.01 5.50
CA SER A 152 -5.08 1.12 6.41
C SER A 152 -4.47 0.82 7.78
N THR A 153 -4.06 1.88 8.47
CA THR A 153 -3.63 1.85 9.87
C THR A 153 -4.65 2.56 10.74
N LYS A 154 -4.72 2.17 12.02
CA LYS A 154 -5.61 2.75 13.03
C LYS A 154 -4.76 3.54 14.02
N ASN A 155 -5.09 4.81 14.25
CA ASN A 155 -4.41 5.60 15.27
C ASN A 155 -4.94 5.29 16.69
N LEU A 156 -4.33 5.87 17.73
CA LEU A 156 -4.73 5.66 19.14
C LEU A 156 -6.19 6.08 19.42
N LYS A 157 -6.71 7.06 18.69
CA LYS A 157 -8.12 7.52 18.78
C LYS A 157 -9.08 6.62 18.01
N GLY A 158 -8.56 5.58 17.38
CA GLY A 158 -9.32 4.61 16.60
C GLY A 158 -9.72 5.05 15.20
N VAL A 159 -9.22 6.20 14.73
CA VAL A 159 -9.45 6.68 13.36
C VAL A 159 -8.56 5.90 12.39
N TYR A 160 -9.16 5.42 11.30
CA TYR A 160 -8.44 4.73 10.24
C TYR A 160 -7.95 5.71 9.19
N SER A 161 -6.76 5.45 8.64
CA SER A 161 -6.22 6.15 7.49
C SER A 161 -5.51 5.18 6.58
N ASP A 162 -5.73 5.33 5.28
CA ASP A 162 -5.13 4.46 4.29
C ASP A 162 -3.62 4.69 4.23
N ILE A 163 -2.88 3.60 4.10
CA ILE A 163 -1.44 3.57 3.94
C ILE A 163 -1.08 3.71 2.48
N ALA A 164 -1.89 3.13 1.59
CA ALA A 164 -1.70 3.22 0.15
C ALA A 164 -3.06 3.31 -0.52
N HIS A 165 -3.32 4.36 -1.31
CA HIS A 165 -4.63 4.54 -1.92
C HIS A 165 -4.57 5.34 -3.23
N PRO A 166 -5.53 5.12 -4.14
CA PRO A 166 -5.73 5.98 -5.29
C PRO A 166 -6.15 7.38 -4.84
N ILE A 167 -5.71 8.39 -5.58
CA ILE A 167 -6.08 9.80 -5.38
C ILE A 167 -7.34 10.13 -6.19
N ASN A 168 -7.42 9.64 -7.42
CA ASN A 168 -8.52 9.95 -8.34
C ASN A 168 -9.45 8.76 -8.60
N SER A 169 -10.65 9.07 -9.10
CA SER A 169 -11.72 8.09 -9.35
C SER A 169 -11.32 7.05 -10.39
N GLU A 170 -10.66 7.46 -11.47
CA GLU A 170 -10.21 6.56 -12.54
C GLU A 170 -9.29 5.46 -12.00
N THR A 171 -8.27 5.83 -11.23
CA THR A 171 -7.33 4.86 -10.63
C THR A 171 -8.02 3.98 -9.61
N ARG A 172 -8.99 4.52 -8.87
CA ARG A 172 -9.81 3.72 -7.95
C ARG A 172 -10.62 2.66 -8.70
N GLN A 173 -11.33 3.05 -9.75
CA GLN A 173 -12.13 2.14 -10.57
C GLN A 173 -11.26 1.07 -11.23
N MET A 174 -10.08 1.46 -11.76
CA MET A 174 -9.11 0.53 -12.32
C MET A 174 -8.70 -0.54 -11.29
N ILE A 175 -8.32 -0.13 -10.07
CA ILE A 175 -7.92 -1.07 -9.01
C ILE A 175 -9.09 -1.98 -8.60
N GLU A 176 -10.27 -1.39 -8.38
CA GLU A 176 -11.45 -2.17 -7.99
C GLU A 176 -11.81 -3.23 -9.02
N LYS A 177 -11.82 -2.86 -10.30
CA LYS A 177 -12.13 -3.77 -11.40
C LYS A 177 -11.16 -4.94 -11.43
N HIS A 178 -9.86 -4.67 -11.49
CA HIS A 178 -8.85 -5.73 -11.59
C HIS A 178 -8.88 -6.68 -10.38
N ILE A 179 -9.15 -6.17 -9.18
CA ILE A 179 -9.26 -7.01 -7.98
C ILE A 179 -10.54 -7.86 -8.00
N LYS A 180 -11.69 -7.27 -8.37
CA LYS A 180 -12.96 -7.98 -8.46
C LYS A 180 -12.91 -9.09 -9.50
N ASP A 181 -12.38 -8.79 -10.69
CA ASP A 181 -12.21 -9.76 -11.78
C ASP A 181 -11.30 -10.92 -11.36
N ALA A 182 -10.12 -10.63 -10.81
CA ALA A 182 -9.18 -11.66 -10.34
C ALA A 182 -9.74 -12.49 -9.17
N PHE A 183 -10.54 -11.88 -8.29
CA PHE A 183 -11.17 -12.60 -7.18
C PHE A 183 -12.28 -13.53 -7.67
N GLN A 184 -13.11 -13.08 -8.62
CA GLN A 184 -14.14 -13.90 -9.22
C GLN A 184 -13.53 -15.11 -9.95
N GLN A 185 -12.52 -14.88 -10.79
CA GLN A 185 -11.82 -15.97 -11.51
C GLN A 185 -11.22 -16.99 -10.54
N MET A 186 -10.63 -16.53 -9.42
CA MET A 186 -10.10 -17.44 -8.38
C MET A 186 -11.22 -18.32 -7.78
N LEU A 187 -12.40 -17.76 -7.49
CA LEU A 187 -13.53 -18.53 -6.96
C LEU A 187 -14.09 -19.54 -7.96
N GLU A 188 -14.14 -19.18 -9.24
CA GLU A 188 -14.58 -20.07 -10.31
C GLU A 188 -13.63 -21.27 -10.44
N ASN A 189 -12.31 -21.01 -10.44
CA ASN A 189 -11.26 -22.02 -10.59
C ASN A 189 -10.98 -22.86 -9.33
N THR A 190 -11.62 -22.57 -8.20
CA THR A 190 -11.50 -23.38 -6.98
C THR A 190 -12.31 -24.69 -7.13
N PRO A 191 -11.71 -25.89 -6.97
CA PRO A 191 -12.38 -27.19 -7.11
C PRO A 191 -13.63 -27.37 -6.22
N LEU A 192 -14.59 -28.17 -6.68
CA LEU A 192 -15.88 -28.40 -6.02
C LEU A 192 -15.78 -29.04 -4.62
N GLU A 193 -14.72 -29.81 -4.35
CA GLU A 193 -14.46 -30.42 -3.03
C GLU A 193 -14.17 -29.37 -1.95
N GLU A 194 -13.50 -28.26 -2.30
CA GLU A 194 -13.29 -27.13 -1.39
C GLU A 194 -14.50 -26.19 -1.28
N LYS A 195 -15.45 -26.31 -2.22
CA LYS A 195 -16.75 -25.60 -2.22
C LYS A 195 -17.78 -26.32 -1.34
N SER A 196 -17.80 -27.66 -1.32
CA SER A 196 -18.77 -28.49 -0.56
C SER A 196 -18.43 -28.63 0.92
N SER A 197 -17.14 -28.67 1.31
CA SER A 197 -16.71 -28.55 2.71
C SER A 197 -17.08 -27.18 3.35
N SER A 198 -17.67 -26.27 2.58
CA SER A 198 -18.09 -24.92 2.98
C SER A 198 -19.60 -24.81 3.26
N LEU A 199 -20.38 -25.90 3.10
CA LEU A 199 -21.81 -25.96 3.41
C LEU A 199 -22.12 -26.81 4.66
N GLU A 200 -21.32 -27.82 4.98
CA GLU A 200 -21.64 -28.78 6.05
C GLU A 200 -21.30 -28.33 7.49
N VAL A 201 -20.67 -27.16 7.69
CA VAL A 201 -20.32 -26.67 9.04
C VAL A 201 -21.45 -25.84 9.67
N LEU A 202 -22.57 -25.60 8.96
CA LEU A 202 -23.68 -24.77 9.46
C LEU A 202 -24.83 -25.57 10.09
N ASP A 203 -24.85 -26.90 10.00
CA ASP A 203 -25.98 -27.74 10.47
C ASP A 203 -25.70 -28.53 11.76
N ASN A 204 -24.56 -28.30 12.43
CA ASN A 204 -24.25 -28.97 13.70
C ASN A 204 -23.79 -27.97 14.78
N GLN A 205 -24.65 -27.02 15.18
CA GLN A 205 -24.66 -26.39 16.52
C GLN A 205 -26.06 -25.92 16.90
#